data_AF-A0A970K117-F1
#
_entry.id   AF-A0A970K117-F1
#
_cell.length_a   1.000
_cell.length_b   1.000
_cell.length_c   1.000
_cell.angle_alpha   90.00
_cell.angle_beta   90.00
_cell.angle_gamma   90.00
#
_symmetry.space_group_name_H-M   'P 1'
#
loop_
_entity.id
_entity.type
_entity.pdbx_description
1 polymer ?
#
loop_
_entity_poly.entity_id
_entity_poly.type
_entity_poly.pdbx_seq_one_letter_code
_entity_poly.pdbx_strand_id
1 'polypeptide(L)'
;MKANLTDLYNAPELEDAKTRKQHMLEKYEVTAPKAMELLDEAFDDVTAVYALPQPYRKRLRTTNGIERLNEELRRRERVIRIFPNDQSLIRLMGAVLMEIHEKWINGKKYFNMDCYFEERDEARRQALAQRANHLQIVNEDWSCRK
;
A
#
# COMPACT_ATOMS: atom_id res chain seq x y z
N MET A 1 -0.94 9.59 -22.34
CA MET A 1 -0.15 9.50 -21.09
C MET A 1 -0.97 8.97 -19.92
N LYS A 2 -2.05 9.62 -19.47
CA LYS A 2 -2.87 9.14 -18.32
C LYS A 2 -3.37 7.70 -18.45
N ALA A 3 -3.86 7.31 -19.63
CA ALA A 3 -4.32 5.95 -19.88
C ALA A 3 -3.19 4.91 -19.70
N ASN A 4 -2.03 5.15 -20.32
CA ASN A 4 -0.85 4.29 -20.17
C ASN A 4 -0.37 4.20 -18.72
N LEU A 5 -0.39 5.32 -17.99
CA LEU A 5 -0.01 5.33 -16.58
C LEU A 5 -1.00 4.53 -15.72
N THR A 6 -2.29 4.63 -16.02
CA THR A 6 -3.33 3.84 -15.35
C THR A 6 -3.18 2.35 -15.66
N ASP A 7 -2.81 2.02 -16.89
CA ASP A 7 -2.53 0.65 -17.30
C ASP A 7 -1.28 0.08 -16.60
N LEU A 8 -0.18 0.84 -16.53
CA LEU A 8 1.02 0.47 -15.77
C LEU A 8 0.68 0.12 -14.32
N TYR A 9 -0.09 0.97 -13.64
CA TYR A 9 -0.47 0.77 -12.24
C TYR A 9 -1.44 -0.38 -11.97
N ASN A 10 -2.19 -0.81 -12.99
CA ASN A 10 -3.17 -1.89 -12.86
C ASN A 10 -2.64 -3.21 -13.44
N ALA A 11 -1.34 -3.28 -13.77
CA ALA A 11 -0.73 -4.52 -14.23
C ALA A 11 -0.90 -5.63 -13.18
N PRO A 12 -1.14 -6.88 -13.59
CA PRO A 12 -1.40 -7.96 -12.63
C PRO A 12 -0.14 -8.34 -11.85
N GLU A 13 1.02 -8.31 -12.50
CA GLU A 13 2.33 -8.63 -11.93
C GLU A 13 3.33 -7.48 -12.05
N LEU A 14 4.40 -7.55 -11.24
CA LEU A 14 5.46 -6.53 -11.23
C LEU A 14 6.24 -6.51 -12.56
N GLU A 15 6.49 -7.68 -13.16
CA GLU A 15 7.21 -7.78 -14.43
C GLU A 15 6.43 -7.14 -15.59
N ASP A 16 5.11 -7.29 -15.59
CA ASP A 16 4.23 -6.59 -16.53
C ASP A 16 4.30 -5.07 -16.33
N ALA A 17 4.33 -4.60 -15.08
CA ALA A 17 4.47 -3.18 -14.77
C ALA A 17 5.82 -2.62 -15.28
N LYS A 18 6.91 -3.38 -15.14
CA LYS A 18 8.25 -3.02 -15.67
C LYS A 18 8.23 -2.93 -17.20
N THR A 19 7.62 -3.90 -17.86
CA THR A 19 7.49 -3.90 -19.33
C THR A 19 6.70 -2.68 -19.81
N ARG A 20 5.58 -2.36 -19.14
CA ARG A 20 4.76 -1.17 -19.44
C ARG A 20 5.50 0.14 -19.17
N LYS A 21 6.33 0.19 -18.12
CA LYS A 21 7.24 1.33 -17.85
C LYS A 21 8.18 1.55 -19.03
N GLN A 22 8.85 0.50 -19.50
CA GLN A 22 9.81 0.63 -20.61
C GLN A 22 9.16 1.21 -21.87
N HIS A 23 7.99 0.67 -22.26
CA HIS A 23 7.23 1.21 -23.39
C HIS A 23 6.78 2.67 -23.18
N MET A 24 6.52 3.09 -21.93
CA MET A 24 6.19 4.48 -21.64
C MET A 24 7.41 5.40 -21.76
N LEU A 25 8.57 4.98 -21.26
CA LEU A 25 9.81 5.73 -21.37
C LEU A 25 10.12 6.01 -22.84
N GLU A 26 10.17 4.99 -23.67
CA GLU A 26 10.45 5.12 -25.11
C GLU A 26 9.43 6.02 -25.83
N LYS A 27 8.15 5.91 -25.48
CA LYS A 27 7.07 6.67 -26.15
C LYS A 27 7.07 8.15 -25.77
N TYR A 28 7.46 8.50 -24.54
CA TYR A 28 7.30 9.85 -23.99
C TYR A 28 8.61 10.54 -23.65
N GLU A 29 9.77 9.93 -23.91
CA GLU A 29 11.10 10.51 -23.68
C GLU A 29 11.23 11.91 -24.28
N VAL A 30 10.83 12.08 -25.55
CA VAL A 30 10.94 13.37 -26.25
C VAL A 30 9.85 14.35 -25.82
N THR A 31 8.63 13.88 -25.58
CA THR A 31 7.48 14.76 -25.30
C THR A 31 7.47 15.25 -23.85
N ALA A 32 7.97 14.45 -22.91
CA ALA A 32 7.91 14.74 -21.47
C ALA A 32 9.10 14.12 -20.71
N PRO A 33 10.34 14.57 -20.97
CA PRO A 33 11.56 13.95 -20.41
C PRO A 33 11.56 13.96 -18.88
N LYS A 34 11.24 15.10 -18.25
CA LYS A 34 11.17 15.23 -16.79
C LYS A 34 10.18 14.28 -16.13
N ALA A 35 9.06 13.98 -16.81
CA ALA A 35 8.07 13.06 -16.28
C ALA A 35 8.55 11.60 -16.37
N MET A 36 9.35 11.27 -17.39
CA MET A 36 9.92 9.94 -17.58
C MET A 36 11.07 9.69 -16.60
N GLU A 37 11.92 10.67 -16.36
CA GLU A 37 12.95 10.65 -15.32
C GLU A 37 12.33 10.41 -13.93
N LEU A 38 11.31 11.19 -13.56
CA LEU A 38 10.59 11.00 -12.29
C LEU A 38 9.92 9.62 -12.20
N LEU A 39 9.34 9.13 -13.30
CA LEU A 39 8.73 7.80 -13.32
C LEU A 39 9.78 6.71 -13.13
N ASP A 40 10.98 6.86 -13.70
CA ASP A 40 12.06 5.90 -13.58
C ASP A 40 12.59 5.83 -12.14
N GLU A 41 12.87 6.98 -11.54
CA GLU A 41 13.34 7.13 -10.15
C GLU A 41 12.32 6.61 -9.13
N ALA A 42 11.05 7.00 -9.25
CA ALA A 42 10.02 6.67 -8.28
C ALA A 42 9.37 5.29 -8.52
N PHE A 43 9.78 4.55 -9.55
CA PHE A 43 9.09 3.32 -9.97
C PHE A 43 9.03 2.28 -8.84
N ASP A 44 10.15 2.06 -8.16
CA ASP A 44 10.26 1.05 -7.12
C ASP A 44 9.36 1.38 -5.92
N ASP A 45 9.31 2.67 -5.53
CA ASP A 45 8.45 3.14 -4.46
C ASP A 45 6.97 2.96 -4.79
N VAL A 46 6.55 3.30 -6.01
CA VAL A 46 5.14 3.21 -6.42
C VAL A 46 4.70 1.77 -6.65
N THR A 47 5.64 0.86 -6.97
CA THR A 47 5.38 -0.56 -7.17
C THR A 47 5.60 -1.42 -5.92
N ALA A 48 6.03 -0.84 -4.79
CA ALA A 48 6.15 -1.55 -3.51
C ALA A 48 4.83 -2.25 -3.08
N VAL A 49 3.68 -1.73 -3.52
CA VAL A 49 2.36 -2.33 -3.27
C VAL A 49 2.20 -3.75 -3.87
N TYR A 50 3.03 -4.16 -4.83
CA TYR A 50 2.98 -5.52 -5.40
C TYR A 50 3.38 -6.60 -4.40
N ALA A 51 4.11 -6.25 -3.32
CA ALA A 51 4.39 -7.14 -2.20
C ALA A 51 3.12 -7.52 -1.40
N LEU A 52 1.99 -6.85 -1.65
CA LEU A 52 0.72 -7.10 -1.00
C LEU A 52 -0.24 -7.88 -1.91
N PRO A 53 -1.20 -8.61 -1.32
CA PRO A 53 -2.27 -9.27 -2.06
C PRO A 53 -3.02 -8.31 -2.98
N GLN A 54 -3.43 -8.81 -4.14
CA GLN A 54 -4.10 -8.03 -5.20
C GLN A 54 -5.27 -7.15 -4.70
N PRO A 55 -6.16 -7.61 -3.78
CA PRO A 55 -7.28 -6.81 -3.29
C PRO A 55 -6.87 -5.48 -2.63
N TYR A 56 -5.65 -5.39 -2.10
CA TYR A 56 -5.19 -4.23 -1.33
C TYR A 56 -4.48 -3.18 -2.17
N ARG A 57 -3.84 -3.60 -3.27
CA ARG A 57 -2.96 -2.76 -4.08
C ARG A 57 -3.63 -1.45 -4.51
N LYS A 58 -4.86 -1.52 -5.04
CA LYS A 58 -5.58 -0.32 -5.51
C LYS A 58 -5.86 0.68 -4.39
N ARG A 59 -6.24 0.21 -3.19
CA ARG A 59 -6.59 1.09 -2.08
C ARG A 59 -5.35 1.74 -1.47
N LEU A 60 -4.27 0.99 -1.32
CA LEU A 60 -3.02 1.46 -0.70
C LEU A 60 -2.16 2.30 -1.65
N ARG A 61 -2.24 2.08 -2.96
CA ARG A 61 -1.55 2.91 -3.95
C ARG A 61 -2.09 4.33 -4.06
N THR A 62 -3.38 4.54 -3.77
CA THR A 62 -4.03 5.84 -3.96
C THR A 62 -4.19 6.62 -2.66
N THR A 63 -4.06 7.94 -2.74
CA THR A 63 -4.26 8.88 -1.61
C THR A 63 -5.72 9.19 -1.30
N ASN A 64 -6.67 8.61 -2.04
CA ASN A 64 -8.12 8.87 -1.94
C ASN A 64 -8.66 8.83 -0.50
N GLY A 65 -8.19 7.88 0.32
CA GLY A 65 -8.65 7.74 1.71
C GLY A 65 -8.21 8.90 2.60
N ILE A 66 -6.94 9.28 2.51
CA ILE A 66 -6.36 10.40 3.26
C ILE A 66 -6.91 11.73 2.74
N GLU A 67 -7.07 11.88 1.43
CA GLU A 67 -7.66 13.07 0.82
C GLU A 67 -9.09 13.29 1.30
N ARG A 68 -9.91 12.24 1.31
CA ARG A 68 -11.27 12.30 1.86
C ARG A 68 -11.27 12.65 3.34
N LEU A 69 -10.37 12.06 4.13
CA LEU A 69 -10.22 12.40 5.56
C LEU A 69 -9.87 13.88 5.74
N ASN A 70 -8.87 14.36 5.00
CA ASN A 70 -8.43 15.76 5.03
C ASN A 70 -9.52 16.72 4.57
N GLU A 71 -10.37 16.32 3.63
CA GLU A 71 -11.53 17.10 3.21
C GLU A 71 -12.52 17.28 4.35
N GLU A 72 -12.83 16.21 5.11
CA GLU A 72 -13.73 16.30 6.26
C GLU A 72 -13.18 17.18 7.38
N LEU A 73 -11.86 17.12 7.63
CA LEU A 73 -11.18 18.02 8.57
C LEU A 73 -11.29 19.48 8.11
N ARG A 74 -10.97 19.76 6.82
CA ARG A 74 -11.06 21.10 6.24
C ARG A 74 -12.48 21.66 6.26
N ARG A 75 -13.51 20.82 6.12
CA ARG A 75 -14.92 21.26 6.23
C ARG A 75 -15.22 21.82 7.62
N ARG A 76 -14.73 21.20 8.70
CA ARG A 76 -14.93 21.69 10.07
C ARG A 76 -14.08 22.92 10.38
N GLU A 77 -12.85 22.95 9.89
CA GLU A 77 -11.96 24.10 9.99
C GLU A 77 -12.56 25.37 9.37
N ARG A 78 -13.12 25.25 8.15
CA ARG A 78 -13.66 26.38 7.38
C ARG A 78 -14.77 27.16 8.08
N VAL A 79 -15.51 26.51 8.98
CA VAL A 79 -16.60 27.17 9.74
C VAL A 79 -16.03 28.08 10.82
N ILE A 80 -14.95 27.67 11.49
CA ILE A 80 -14.36 28.38 12.63
C ILE A 80 -13.46 29.52 12.17
N ARG A 81 -12.73 29.33 11.06
CA ARG A 81 -11.77 30.27 10.43
C ARG A 81 -10.56 30.67 11.28
N ILE A 82 -10.74 31.02 12.55
CA ILE A 82 -9.69 31.48 13.47
C ILE A 82 -9.82 30.72 14.79
N PHE A 83 -8.72 30.11 15.24
CA PHE A 83 -8.65 29.40 16.52
C PHE A 83 -7.98 30.27 17.58
N PRO A 84 -8.46 30.25 18.84
CA PRO A 84 -7.86 31.03 19.93
C PRO A 84 -6.52 30.46 20.44
N ASN A 85 -6.27 29.16 20.25
CA ASN A 85 -5.01 28.47 20.52
C ASN A 85 -4.97 27.09 19.86
N ASP A 86 -3.79 26.50 19.76
CA ASP A 86 -3.55 25.19 19.14
C ASP A 86 -4.31 24.06 19.84
N GLN A 87 -4.46 24.13 21.16
CA GLN A 87 -5.20 23.13 21.94
C GLN A 87 -6.68 23.08 21.55
N SER A 88 -7.26 24.19 21.09
CA SER A 88 -8.65 24.23 20.62
C SER A 88 -8.79 23.56 19.26
N LEU A 89 -7.81 23.74 18.38
CA LEU A 89 -7.74 23.05 17.09
C LEU A 89 -7.59 21.53 17.28
N ILE A 90 -6.65 21.10 18.13
CA ILE A 90 -6.40 19.67 18.41
C ILE A 90 -7.67 19.01 18.95
N ARG A 91 -8.39 19.67 19.87
CA ARG A 91 -9.65 19.14 20.41
C ARG A 91 -10.72 18.95 19.34
N LEU A 92 -10.90 19.93 18.45
CA LEU A 92 -11.87 19.80 17.36
C LEU A 92 -11.49 18.69 16.38
N MET A 93 -10.24 18.71 15.89
CA MET A 93 -9.76 17.71 14.92
C MET A 93 -9.79 16.31 15.53
N GLY A 94 -9.37 16.18 16.79
CA GLY A 94 -9.49 14.94 17.57
C GLY A 94 -10.94 14.44 17.64
N ALA A 95 -11.89 15.31 17.99
CA ALA A 95 -13.31 14.94 18.03
C ALA A 95 -13.84 14.49 16.64
N VAL A 96 -13.41 15.12 15.54
CA VAL A 96 -13.77 14.67 14.17
C VAL A 96 -13.22 13.27 13.90
N LEU A 97 -11.94 13.06 14.20
CA LEU A 97 -11.25 11.80 13.94
C LEU A 97 -11.87 10.67 14.76
N MET A 98 -12.25 10.93 16.02
CA MET A 98 -12.96 9.97 16.86
C MET A 98 -14.30 9.58 16.26
N GLU A 99 -15.10 10.55 15.80
CA GLU A 99 -16.39 10.26 15.15
C GLU A 99 -16.22 9.42 13.87
N ILE A 100 -15.21 9.72 13.05
CA ILE A 100 -14.92 8.94 11.84
C ILE A 100 -14.47 7.52 12.21
N HIS A 101 -13.63 7.40 13.23
CA HIS A 101 -13.15 6.11 13.73
C HIS A 101 -14.31 5.24 14.23
N GLU A 102 -15.23 5.79 15.03
CA GLU A 102 -16.44 5.09 15.47
C GLU A 102 -17.30 4.62 14.30
N LYS A 103 -17.47 5.45 13.26
CA LYS A 103 -18.20 5.06 12.04
C LYS A 103 -17.52 3.92 11.29
N TRP A 104 -16.18 3.87 11.25
CA TRP A 104 -15.44 2.80 10.59
C TRP A 104 -15.47 1.48 11.37
N ILE A 105 -15.51 1.55 12.70
CA ILE A 105 -15.64 0.37 13.57
C ILE A 105 -17.05 -0.20 13.50
N ASN A 106 -18.07 0.64 13.67
CA ASN A 106 -19.46 0.19 13.82
C ASN A 106 -20.18 -0.01 12.49
N GLY A 107 -19.71 0.63 11.42
CA GLY A 107 -20.28 0.55 10.08
C GLY A 107 -19.62 -0.51 9.21
N LYS A 108 -19.63 -0.28 7.88
CA LYS A 108 -18.86 -1.11 6.95
C LYS A 108 -17.38 -0.85 7.16
N LYS A 109 -16.62 -1.89 7.53
CA LYS A 109 -15.15 -1.81 7.65
C LYS A 109 -14.56 -1.15 6.41
N TYR A 110 -13.89 -0.01 6.61
CA TYR A 110 -13.29 0.74 5.52
C TYR A 110 -12.19 -0.06 4.80
N PHE A 111 -11.40 -0.83 5.56
CA PHE A 111 -10.32 -1.66 5.06
C PHE A 111 -10.29 -2.98 5.86
N ASN A 112 -10.34 -4.11 5.15
CA ASN A 112 -10.32 -5.44 5.74
C ASN A 112 -8.95 -6.07 5.42
N MET A 113 -8.24 -6.61 6.40
CA MET A 113 -6.89 -7.19 6.22
C MET A 113 -6.84 -8.72 6.35
N ASP A 114 -8.00 -9.39 6.33
CA ASP A 114 -8.14 -10.82 6.59
C ASP A 114 -7.29 -11.65 5.60
N CYS A 115 -7.42 -11.38 4.29
CA CYS A 115 -6.63 -12.05 3.24
C CYS A 115 -5.11 -11.84 3.39
N TYR A 116 -4.65 -10.66 3.86
CA TYR A 116 -3.23 -10.44 4.14
C TYR A 116 -2.75 -11.31 5.31
N PHE A 117 -3.54 -11.38 6.39
CA PHE A 117 -3.16 -12.18 7.54
C PHE A 117 -3.19 -13.68 7.23
N GLU A 118 -4.16 -14.14 6.44
CA GLU A 118 -4.25 -15.52 5.96
C GLU A 118 -3.01 -15.92 5.16
N GLU A 119 -2.66 -15.16 4.11
CA GLU A 119 -1.46 -15.43 3.28
C GLU A 119 -0.17 -15.39 4.11
N ARG A 120 -0.03 -14.41 5.01
CA ARG A 120 1.14 -14.27 5.89
C ARG A 120 1.27 -15.46 6.83
N ASP A 121 0.17 -15.90 7.44
CA ASP A 121 0.17 -16.99 8.41
C ASP A 121 0.40 -18.33 7.71
N GLU A 122 -0.10 -18.52 6.48
CA GLU A 122 0.26 -19.62 5.60
C GLU A 122 1.74 -19.65 5.26
N ALA A 123 2.31 -18.53 4.79
CA ALA A 123 3.73 -18.43 4.48
C ALA A 123 4.59 -18.74 5.73
N ARG A 124 4.17 -18.26 6.90
CA ARG A 124 4.84 -18.56 8.17
C ARG A 124 4.79 -20.06 8.52
N ARG A 125 3.64 -20.70 8.34
CA ARG A 125 3.50 -22.16 8.56
C ARG A 125 4.37 -22.96 7.60
N GLN A 126 4.43 -22.58 6.34
CA GLN A 126 5.28 -23.21 5.33
C GLN A 126 6.77 -23.06 5.67
N ALA A 127 7.21 -21.87 6.08
CA ALA A 127 8.59 -21.63 6.48
C ALA A 127 9.00 -22.46 7.71
N LEU A 128 8.10 -22.59 8.70
CA LEU A 128 8.33 -23.44 9.87
C LEU A 128 8.41 -24.93 9.48
N ALA A 129 7.54 -25.40 8.59
CA ALA A 129 7.57 -26.77 8.09
C ALA A 129 8.87 -27.07 7.29
N GLN A 130 9.28 -26.16 6.41
CA GLN A 130 10.55 -26.28 5.68
C GLN A 130 11.75 -26.32 6.62
N ARG A 131 11.76 -25.48 7.66
CA ARG A 131 12.82 -25.49 8.67
C ARG A 131 12.84 -26.77 9.49
N ALA A 132 11.68 -27.32 9.85
CA ALA A 132 11.58 -28.60 10.54
C ALA A 132 12.11 -29.75 9.67
N ASN A 133 11.71 -29.81 8.40
CA ASN A 133 12.22 -30.80 7.44
C ASN A 133 13.73 -30.68 7.27
N HIS A 134 14.26 -29.46 7.15
CA HIS A 134 15.70 -29.24 7.04
C HIS A 134 16.47 -29.75 8.27
N LEU A 135 15.95 -29.51 9.48
CA LEU A 135 16.56 -30.02 10.72
C LEU A 135 16.50 -31.55 10.80
N GLN A 136 15.42 -32.19 10.33
CA GLN A 136 15.33 -33.65 10.26
C GLN A 136 16.40 -34.24 9.33
N ILE A 137 16.55 -33.68 8.12
CA ILE A 137 17.57 -34.12 7.16
C ILE A 137 18.97 -33.98 7.76
N VAL A 138 19.29 -32.83 8.37
CA VAL A 138 20.60 -32.60 8.98
C VAL A 138 20.88 -33.57 10.12
N ASN A 139 19.87 -33.92 10.93
CA ASN A 139 20.02 -34.87 12.03
C ASN A 139 20.21 -36.31 11.53
N GLU A 140 19.47 -36.72 10.49
CA GLU A 140 19.64 -38.03 9.84
C GLU A 140 21.03 -38.15 9.18
N ASP A 141 21.49 -37.11 8.49
CA ASP A 141 22.82 -37.04 7.86
C ASP A 141 23.97 -37.06 8.89
N TRP A 142 23.74 -36.56 10.10
CA TRP A 142 24.67 -36.68 11.23
C TRP A 142 24.67 -38.08 11.82
N SER A 143 23.51 -38.74 11.87
CA SER A 143 23.38 -40.10 12.38
C SER A 143 24.01 -41.16 11.47
N CYS A 144 23.99 -40.96 10.15
CA CYS A 144 24.64 -41.85 9.17
C CYS A 144 26.17 -41.70 9.09
N ARG A 145 26.75 -40.68 9.74
CA ARG A 145 28.20 -40.41 9.77
C ARG A 145 28.91 -40.94 11.02
N LYS A 146 28.19 -41.58 11.94
CA LYS A 146 28.71 -42.32 13.10
C LYS A 146 28.60 -43.82 12.87
#